data_AF-A0A849FZ93-F1
#
_entry.id   AF-A0A849FZ93-F1
#
_cell.length_a   1.000
_cell.length_b   1.000
_cell.length_c   1.000
_cell.angle_alpha   90.00
_cell.angle_beta   90.00
_cell.angle_gamma   90.00
#
_symmetry.space_group_name_H-M   'P 1'
#
loop_
_entity.id
_entity.type
_entity.pdbx_description
1 polymer ?
#
loop_
_entity_poly.entity_id
_entity_poly.type
_entity_poly.pdbx_seq_one_letter_code
_entity_poly.pdbx_strand_id
1 'polypeptide(L)'
;VVLDPRKVVGADARKRAAFRAADIALAASGTVSLELAASDTPMVVAYDMNWLSWQIMSRMAKIDTVTLVNLVTGRKVVPEFLGPACRPGPVGEALARLLTDKDAMADQTRAMAETMDALGRGGEAPGMRAARAVMRGLGRA
;
A
#
# COMPACT_ATOMS: atom_id res chain seq x y z
N VAL A 1 0.42 -17.86 -11.18
CA VAL A 1 -1.04 -17.73 -11.48
C VAL A 1 -1.28 -16.32 -11.98
N VAL A 2 -1.93 -16.13 -13.13
CA VAL A 2 -2.32 -14.80 -13.62
C VAL A 2 -3.79 -14.57 -13.29
N LEU A 3 -4.10 -13.48 -12.60
CA LEU A 3 -5.47 -13.10 -12.24
C LEU A 3 -5.88 -11.88 -13.08
N ASP A 4 -6.74 -12.09 -14.09
CA ASP A 4 -7.35 -11.01 -14.86
C ASP A 4 -8.78 -10.79 -14.35
N PRO A 5 -9.08 -9.66 -13.68
CA PRO A 5 -10.40 -9.41 -13.11
C PRO A 5 -11.52 -9.33 -14.15
N ARG A 6 -11.19 -9.09 -15.44
CA ARG A 6 -12.17 -9.04 -16.52
C ARG A 6 -12.68 -10.41 -16.94
N LYS A 7 -11.97 -11.48 -16.58
CA LYS A 7 -12.24 -12.85 -17.04
C LYS A 7 -12.76 -13.77 -15.94
N VAL A 8 -12.94 -13.27 -14.72
CA VAL A 8 -13.24 -14.10 -13.55
C VAL A 8 -14.42 -13.54 -12.77
N VAL A 9 -15.49 -14.33 -12.64
CA VAL A 9 -16.59 -14.05 -11.70
C VAL A 9 -16.04 -14.14 -10.27
N GLY A 10 -16.29 -13.12 -9.45
CA GLY A 10 -15.74 -13.04 -8.09
C GLY A 10 -14.26 -12.67 -8.01
N ALA A 11 -13.76 -11.91 -9.00
CA ALA A 11 -12.36 -11.48 -9.09
C ALA A 11 -11.80 -10.90 -7.78
N ASP A 12 -12.59 -10.12 -7.04
CA ASP A 12 -12.15 -9.50 -5.79
C ASP A 12 -11.83 -10.51 -4.68
N ALA A 13 -12.67 -11.54 -4.54
CA ALA A 13 -12.44 -12.61 -3.57
C ALA A 13 -11.16 -13.39 -3.91
N ARG A 14 -10.95 -13.67 -5.20
CA ARG A 14 -9.76 -14.38 -5.68
C ARG A 14 -8.49 -13.54 -5.56
N LYS A 15 -8.57 -12.23 -5.80
CA LYS A 15 -7.49 -11.27 -5.57
C LYS A 15 -7.07 -11.24 -4.10
N ARG A 16 -8.02 -11.11 -3.17
CA ARG A 16 -7.72 -11.15 -1.72
C ARG A 16 -7.10 -12.47 -1.28
N ALA A 17 -7.61 -13.60 -1.79
CA ALA A 17 -7.02 -14.91 -1.51
C ALA A 17 -5.57 -14.99 -2.01
N ALA A 18 -5.28 -14.46 -3.21
CA ALA A 18 -3.92 -14.43 -3.74
C ALA A 18 -2.98 -13.51 -2.97
N PHE A 19 -3.47 -12.35 -2.50
CA PHE A 19 -2.69 -11.49 -1.61
C PHE A 19 -2.32 -12.25 -0.34
N ARG A 20 -3.31 -12.83 0.34
CA ARG A 20 -3.07 -13.53 1.61
C ARG A 20 -2.15 -14.74 1.49
N ALA A 21 -2.15 -15.40 0.33
CA ALA A 21 -1.32 -16.56 0.03
C ALA A 21 0.11 -16.20 -0.41
N ALA A 22 0.39 -14.96 -0.76
CA ALA A 22 1.72 -14.52 -1.17
C ALA A 22 2.60 -14.22 0.06
N ASP A 23 3.88 -14.61 0.01
CA ASP A 23 4.85 -14.28 1.05
C ASP A 23 5.23 -12.79 1.01
N ILE A 24 5.34 -12.25 -0.20
CA ILE A 24 5.61 -10.83 -0.48
C ILE A 24 4.90 -10.40 -1.76
N ALA A 25 4.71 -9.10 -1.95
CA ALA A 25 4.14 -8.52 -3.15
C ALA A 25 5.00 -7.39 -3.74
N LEU A 26 5.08 -7.33 -5.07
CA LEU A 26 5.50 -6.12 -5.78
C LEU A 26 4.24 -5.38 -6.25
N ALA A 27 4.06 -4.16 -5.77
CA ALA A 27 2.84 -3.39 -6.00
C ALA A 27 3.14 -2.07 -6.71
N ALA A 28 2.22 -1.67 -7.61
CA ALA A 28 2.16 -0.30 -8.08
C ALA A 28 1.65 0.62 -6.95
N SER A 29 2.10 1.88 -6.93
CA SER A 29 1.65 2.87 -5.95
C SER A 29 0.14 3.11 -6.08
N GLY A 30 -0.60 3.03 -4.97
CA GLY A 30 -2.05 3.27 -4.95
C GLY A 30 -2.82 2.48 -3.90
N THR A 31 -4.13 2.31 -4.12
CA THR A 31 -5.07 1.64 -3.21
C THR A 31 -4.69 0.19 -2.91
N VAL A 32 -4.01 -0.47 -3.85
CA VAL A 32 -3.54 -1.85 -3.67
C VAL A 32 -2.59 -2.01 -2.49
N SER A 33 -1.83 -0.97 -2.12
CA SER A 33 -0.94 -1.01 -0.96
C SER A 33 -1.71 -1.22 0.35
N LEU A 34 -2.85 -0.54 0.53
CA LEU A 34 -3.71 -0.77 1.69
C LEU A 34 -4.42 -2.12 1.64
N GLU A 35 -4.79 -2.61 0.47
CA GLU A 35 -5.39 -3.93 0.34
C GLU A 35 -4.41 -5.05 0.70
N LEU A 36 -3.13 -4.91 0.33
CA LEU A 36 -2.05 -5.81 0.72
C LEU A 36 -1.80 -5.73 2.23
N ALA A 37 -1.74 -4.52 2.80
CA ALA A 37 -1.59 -4.34 4.25
C ALA A 37 -2.77 -4.97 5.04
N ALA A 38 -4.00 -4.79 4.55
CA ALA A 38 -5.19 -5.42 5.12
C ALA A 38 -5.20 -6.95 4.97
N SER A 39 -4.42 -7.49 4.03
CA SER A 39 -4.25 -8.93 3.79
C SER A 39 -3.03 -9.49 4.52
N ASP A 40 -2.37 -8.71 5.39
CA ASP A 40 -1.12 -9.07 6.06
C ASP A 40 -0.02 -9.51 5.07
N THR A 41 0.04 -8.86 3.90
CA THR A 41 0.99 -9.20 2.82
C THR A 41 2.07 -8.11 2.70
N PRO A 42 3.31 -8.40 3.13
CA PRO A 42 4.47 -7.53 2.97
C PRO A 42 4.68 -7.14 1.51
N MET A 43 5.16 -5.93 1.25
CA MET A 43 5.26 -5.39 -0.10
C MET A 43 6.49 -4.50 -0.34
N VAL A 44 6.87 -4.43 -1.60
CA VAL A 44 7.71 -3.38 -2.19
C VAL A 44 6.85 -2.59 -3.16
N VAL A 45 6.96 -1.27 -3.14
CA VAL A 45 6.27 -0.41 -4.09
C VAL A 45 7.23 0.07 -5.16
N ALA A 46 6.86 -0.17 -6.41
CA ALA A 46 7.60 0.30 -7.57
C ALA A 46 6.63 0.91 -8.58
N TYR A 47 6.90 2.13 -9.02
CA TYR A 47 6.07 2.78 -10.02
C TYR A 47 6.92 3.67 -10.93
N ASP A 48 6.96 3.31 -12.21
CA ASP A 48 7.58 4.14 -13.23
C ASP A 48 6.55 5.17 -13.73
N MET A 49 6.93 6.44 -13.63
CA MET A 49 6.09 7.56 -14.00
C MET A 49 6.61 8.19 -15.28
N ASN A 50 5.70 8.66 -16.13
CA ASN A 50 6.10 9.48 -17.26
C ASN A 50 6.93 10.68 -16.78
N TRP A 51 7.98 11.02 -17.54
CA TRP A 51 8.97 12.02 -17.17
C TRP A 51 8.34 13.36 -16.74
N LEU A 52 7.37 13.85 -17.52
CA LEU A 52 6.70 15.11 -17.21
C LEU A 52 5.92 15.05 -15.89
N SER A 53 5.18 13.95 -15.66
CA SER A 53 4.44 13.72 -14.42
C SER A 53 5.39 13.65 -13.22
N TRP A 54 6.55 13.00 -13.37
CA TRP A 54 7.58 12.96 -12.34
C TRP A 54 8.15 14.36 -12.04
N GLN A 55 8.46 15.17 -13.05
CA GLN A 55 8.99 16.53 -12.88
C GLN A 55 8.03 17.45 -12.13
N ILE A 56 6.72 17.32 -12.37
CA ILE A 56 5.69 18.09 -11.67
C ILE A 56 5.52 17.56 -10.24
N MET A 57 5.31 16.25 -10.08
CA MET A 57 5.07 15.64 -8.78
C MET A 57 6.24 15.86 -7.82
N SER A 58 7.48 15.65 -8.27
CA SER A 58 8.68 15.83 -7.44
C SER A 58 8.87 17.25 -6.92
N ARG A 59 8.40 18.27 -7.66
CA ARG A 59 8.44 19.68 -7.22
C ARG A 59 7.28 20.07 -6.32
N MET A 60 6.16 19.36 -6.40
CA MET A 60 4.97 19.61 -5.59
C MET A 60 4.89 18.74 -4.33
N ALA A 61 5.66 17.65 -4.28
CA ALA A 61 5.64 16.71 -3.17
C ALA A 61 6.08 17.39 -1.88
N LYS A 62 5.15 17.45 -0.91
CA LYS A 62 5.41 17.92 0.47
C LYS A 62 5.76 16.77 1.42
N ILE A 63 5.68 15.55 0.92
CA ILE A 63 5.87 14.30 1.65
C ILE A 63 6.98 13.51 0.97
N ASP A 64 7.71 12.74 1.74
CA ASP A 64 8.91 12.01 1.33
C ASP A 64 8.64 10.51 1.08
N THR A 65 7.36 10.13 1.07
CA THR A 65 6.86 8.76 0.87
C THR A 65 5.43 8.80 0.31
N VAL A 66 5.04 7.75 -0.43
CA VAL A 66 3.73 7.67 -1.10
C VAL A 66 2.83 6.57 -0.56
N THR A 67 3.37 5.57 0.14
CA THR A 67 2.53 4.52 0.72
C THR A 67 1.87 4.98 2.00
N LEU A 68 0.60 4.60 2.15
CA LEU A 68 -0.18 4.96 3.33
C LEU A 68 0.37 4.31 4.60
N VAL A 69 0.99 3.13 4.52
CA VAL A 69 1.65 2.48 5.66
C VAL A 69 2.80 3.35 6.19
N ASN A 70 3.67 3.84 5.30
CA ASN A 70 4.77 4.71 5.71
C ASN A 70 4.26 6.06 6.24
N LEU A 71 3.24 6.65 5.60
CA LEU A 71 2.64 7.91 6.02
C LEU A 71 1.98 7.84 7.41
N VAL A 72 1.20 6.78 7.66
CA VAL A 72 0.48 6.59 8.93
C VAL A 72 1.44 6.30 10.07
N THR A 73 2.48 5.49 9.82
CA THR A 73 3.46 5.13 10.85
C THR A 73 4.59 6.15 11.01
N GLY A 74 4.76 7.08 10.05
CA GLY A 74 5.88 8.01 10.02
C GLY A 74 7.24 7.33 9.81
N ARG A 75 7.26 6.07 9.33
CA ARG A 75 8.48 5.26 9.16
C ARG A 75 8.56 4.74 7.73
N LYS A 76 9.76 4.71 7.14
CA LYS A 76 10.01 4.17 5.79
C LYS A 76 10.25 2.66 5.81
N VAL A 77 9.24 1.92 6.28
CA VAL A 77 9.30 0.44 6.39
C VAL A 77 8.92 -0.27 5.10
N VAL A 78 8.11 0.36 4.25
CA VAL A 78 7.78 -0.13 2.90
C VAL A 78 8.77 0.48 1.91
N PRO A 79 9.64 -0.33 1.27
CA PRO A 79 10.56 0.17 0.26
C PRO A 79 9.79 0.75 -0.94
N GLU A 80 10.17 1.94 -1.38
CA GLU A 80 9.51 2.68 -2.45
C GLU A 80 10.51 3.08 -3.53
N PHE A 81 10.22 2.69 -4.77
CA PHE A 81 11.03 2.97 -5.95
C PHE A 81 10.19 3.68 -7.00
N LEU A 82 10.31 5.00 -7.07
CA LEU A 82 9.46 5.85 -7.91
C LEU A 82 10.27 6.52 -9.03
N GLY A 83 9.67 6.62 -10.22
CA GLY A 83 10.25 7.31 -11.37
C GLY A 83 11.69 6.84 -11.66
N PRO A 84 12.71 7.72 -11.67
CA PRO A 84 14.09 7.33 -11.98
C PRO A 84 14.71 6.27 -11.07
N ALA A 85 14.19 6.11 -9.84
CA ALA A 85 14.62 5.10 -8.88
C ALA A 85 13.92 3.74 -9.09
N CYS A 86 12.84 3.69 -9.89
CA CYS A 86 12.14 2.47 -10.26
C CYS A 86 12.99 1.64 -11.23
N ARG A 87 14.01 0.96 -10.70
CA ARG A 87 14.97 0.16 -11.45
C ARG A 87 14.89 -1.30 -11.03
N PRO A 88 14.97 -2.27 -11.97
CA PRO A 88 14.83 -3.69 -11.66
C PRO A 88 15.80 -4.21 -10.59
N GLY A 89 17.07 -3.78 -10.59
CA GLY A 89 18.08 -4.22 -9.63
C GLY A 89 17.71 -3.88 -8.18
N PRO A 90 17.61 -2.59 -7.81
CA PRO A 90 17.23 -2.17 -6.47
C PRO A 90 15.87 -2.72 -6.00
N VAL A 91 14.89 -2.82 -6.91
CA VAL A 91 13.58 -3.42 -6.60
C VAL A 91 13.74 -4.91 -6.25
N GLY A 92 14.50 -5.65 -7.05
CA GLY A 92 14.78 -7.06 -6.80
C GLY A 92 15.53 -7.29 -5.49
N GLU A 93 16.51 -6.45 -5.18
CA GLU A 93 17.25 -6.49 -3.91
C GLU A 93 16.32 -6.25 -2.71
N ALA A 94 15.40 -5.28 -2.80
CA ALA A 94 14.44 -5.03 -1.74
C ALA A 94 13.46 -6.19 -1.53
N LEU A 95 12.98 -6.81 -2.61
CA LEU A 95 12.13 -8.00 -2.53
C LEU A 95 12.89 -9.17 -1.89
N ALA A 96 14.13 -9.41 -2.32
CA ALA A 96 14.98 -10.47 -1.76
C ALA A 96 15.28 -10.21 -0.27
N ARG A 97 15.52 -8.96 0.11
CA ARG A 97 15.72 -8.58 1.51
C ARG A 97 14.48 -8.89 2.34
N LEU A 98 13.27 -8.52 1.91
CA LEU A 98 12.05 -8.86 2.65
C LEU A 98 11.87 -10.37 2.85
N LEU A 99 12.29 -11.20 1.89
CA LEU A 99 12.21 -12.66 2.00
C LEU A 99 13.25 -13.26 2.96
N THR A 100 14.41 -12.63 3.10
CA THR A 100 15.58 -13.21 3.79
C THR A 100 15.89 -12.58 5.15
N ASP A 101 15.54 -11.32 5.33
CA ASP A 101 15.73 -10.54 6.54
C ASP A 101 14.44 -10.59 7.39
N LYS A 102 14.48 -11.40 8.45
CA LYS A 102 13.34 -11.60 9.36
C LYS A 102 12.95 -10.32 10.09
N ASP A 103 13.90 -9.44 10.38
CA ASP A 103 13.63 -8.19 11.09
C ASP A 103 12.93 -7.21 10.16
N ALA A 104 13.38 -7.11 8.90
CA ALA A 104 12.68 -6.32 7.88
C ALA A 104 11.23 -6.80 7.67
N MET A 105 11.04 -8.12 7.63
CA MET A 105 9.72 -8.73 7.52
C MET A 105 8.83 -8.40 8.73
N ALA A 106 9.35 -8.57 9.93
CA ALA A 106 8.62 -8.33 11.18
C ALA A 106 8.26 -6.85 11.35
N ASP A 107 9.18 -5.95 11.01
CA ASP A 107 8.98 -4.50 11.09
C ASP A 107 7.87 -4.03 10.15
N GLN A 108 7.88 -4.52 8.91
CA GLN A 108 6.84 -4.18 7.94
C GLN A 108 5.49 -4.77 8.35
N THR A 109 5.46 -6.01 8.85
CA THR A 109 4.24 -6.64 9.36
C THR A 109 3.63 -5.83 10.52
N ARG A 110 4.46 -5.41 11.47
CA ARG A 110 4.02 -4.58 12.61
C ARG A 110 3.48 -3.24 12.15
N ALA A 111 4.18 -2.57 11.23
CA ALA A 111 3.72 -1.29 10.68
C ALA A 111 2.41 -1.39 9.89
N MET A 112 2.19 -2.48 9.14
CA MET A 112 0.91 -2.73 8.48
C MET A 112 -0.21 -2.93 9.50
N ALA A 113 0.02 -3.71 10.57
CA ALA A 113 -0.95 -3.88 11.65
C ALA A 113 -1.29 -2.55 12.33
N GLU A 114 -0.28 -1.77 12.73
CA GLU A 114 -0.47 -0.42 13.30
C GLU A 114 -1.28 0.49 12.36
N THR A 115 -1.02 0.42 11.05
CA THR A 115 -1.75 1.19 10.04
C THR A 115 -3.22 0.77 9.99
N MET A 116 -3.51 -0.54 10.00
CA MET A 116 -4.88 -1.04 9.97
C MET A 116 -5.65 -0.67 11.24
N ASP A 117 -5.00 -0.69 12.39
CA ASP A 117 -5.60 -0.26 13.66
C ASP A 117 -5.90 1.24 13.65
N ALA A 118 -4.97 2.07 13.18
CA ALA A 118 -5.19 3.51 13.01
C ALA A 118 -6.34 3.83 12.04
N LEU A 119 -6.53 2.98 11.01
CA LEU A 119 -7.65 3.09 10.08
C LEU A 119 -8.97 2.56 10.65
N GLY A 120 -8.97 1.97 11.85
CA GLY A 120 -10.16 1.52 12.56
C GLY A 120 -10.57 0.09 12.25
N ARG A 121 -9.60 -0.80 11.99
CA ARG A 121 -9.82 -2.25 11.89
C ARG A 121 -10.65 -2.76 13.08
N GLY A 122 -11.68 -3.54 12.79
CA GLY A 122 -12.63 -4.05 13.79
C GLY A 122 -13.69 -3.05 14.28
N GLY A 123 -13.62 -1.78 13.87
CA GLY A 123 -14.59 -0.74 14.20
C GLY A 123 -15.73 -0.61 13.19
N GLU A 124 -16.47 0.51 13.29
CA GLU A 124 -17.52 0.87 12.32
C GLU A 124 -16.94 0.96 10.90
N ALA A 125 -17.68 0.45 9.92
CA ALA A 125 -17.26 0.43 8.53
C ALA A 125 -16.78 1.84 8.06
N PRO A 126 -15.62 1.96 7.37
CA PRO A 126 -15.05 3.25 7.01
C PRO A 126 -16.02 4.17 6.25
N GLY A 127 -16.85 3.60 5.37
CA GLY A 127 -17.87 4.36 4.65
C GLY A 127 -18.93 4.97 5.55
N MET A 128 -19.33 4.27 6.61
CA MET A 128 -20.31 4.77 7.58
C MET A 128 -19.71 5.87 8.46
N ARG A 129 -18.46 5.71 8.89
CA ARG A 129 -17.70 6.74 9.60
C ARG A 129 -17.57 8.02 8.76
N ALA A 130 -17.26 7.87 7.48
CA ALA A 130 -17.17 8.97 6.53
C ALA A 130 -18.53 9.66 6.35
N ALA A 131 -19.61 8.90 6.12
CA ALA A 131 -20.96 9.44 5.98
C ALA A 131 -21.39 10.23 7.23
N ARG A 132 -21.14 9.69 8.43
CA ARG A 132 -21.43 10.37 9.71
C ARG A 132 -20.61 11.66 9.88
N ALA A 133 -19.36 11.67 9.44
CA ALA A 133 -18.52 12.87 9.47
C ALA A 133 -19.09 13.97 8.56
N VAL A 134 -19.51 13.61 7.34
CA VAL A 134 -20.17 14.54 6.41
C VAL A 134 -21.47 15.09 6.99
N MET A 135 -22.35 14.22 7.50
CA MET A 135 -23.62 14.65 8.11
C MET A 135 -23.41 15.59 9.31
N ARG A 136 -22.39 15.34 10.14
CA ARG A 136 -22.03 16.25 11.25
C ARG A 136 -21.49 17.58 10.77
N GLY A 137 -20.77 17.61 9.65
CA GLY A 137 -20.31 18.85 9.03
C GLY A 137 -21.48 19.67 8.47
N LEU A 138 -22.43 19.01 7.81
CA LEU A 138 -23.61 19.67 7.24
C LEU A 138 -24.58 20.19 8.31
N GLY A 139 -24.76 19.47 9.43
CA GLY A 139 -25.60 19.93 10.54
C GLY A 139 -24.98 21.04 11.41
N ARG A 140 -23.78 21.52 11.06
CA ARG A 140 -23.10 22.67 11.68
C ARG A 140 -23.09 23.91 10.76
N ALA A 141 -23.67 23.81 9.56
CA ALA A 141 -23.99 24.92 8.68
C ALA A 141 -25.44 25.39 8.93
#